data_AF-A0A7Y4Z4N4-F1
#
_entry.id   AF-A0A7Y4Z4N4-F1
#
_cell.length_a   1.000
_cell.length_b   1.000
_cell.length_c   1.000
_cell.angle_alpha   90.00
_cell.angle_beta   90.00
_cell.angle_gamma   90.00
#
_symmetry.space_group_name_H-M   'P 1'
#
loop_
_entity.id
_entity.type
_entity.pdbx_description
1 polymer ?
#
loop_
_entity_poly.entity_id
_entity_poly.type
_entity_poly.pdbx_seq_one_letter_code
_entity_poly.pdbx_strand_id
1 'polypeptide(L)'
;MEPLTTAVMISSIVTYLGVRLSKDKSVDEFLSDLTKAAVSWIRPLFLNDDGSEKEVITQLKEKADSPARQKAVESVLEVGLEETPAAKQHIKEIFEKISKTKEGAKIINNITNSKNVNTGNVNTGGGNFRLGDNK
;
A
#
# COMPACT_ATOMS: atom_id res chain seq x y z
N MET A 1 -2.15 6.72 19.63
CA MET A 1 -1.84 6.49 18.20
C MET A 1 -2.89 7.24 17.42
N GLU A 2 -2.48 8.11 16.49
CA GLU A 2 -3.43 8.69 15.54
C GLU A 2 -4.07 7.58 14.70
N PRO A 3 -5.36 7.69 14.36
CA PRO A 3 -5.99 6.72 13.48
C PRO A 3 -5.30 6.74 12.12
N LEU A 4 -4.98 5.55 11.59
CA LEU A 4 -4.45 5.42 10.23
C LEU A 4 -5.44 6.01 9.23
N THR A 5 -4.97 6.92 8.37
CA THR A 5 -5.80 7.51 7.33
C THR A 5 -6.07 6.51 6.22
N THR A 6 -7.16 6.69 5.48
CA THR A 6 -7.46 5.85 4.32
C THR A 6 -6.34 5.89 3.27
N ALA A 7 -5.72 7.06 3.08
CA ALA A 7 -4.58 7.21 2.18
C ALA A 7 -3.38 6.33 2.60
N VAL A 8 -3.06 6.29 3.90
CA VAL A 8 -1.98 5.42 4.41
C VAL A 8 -2.33 3.94 4.23
N MET A 9 -3.60 3.57 4.42
CA MET A 9 -4.06 2.19 4.17
C MET A 9 -3.93 1.84 2.68
N ILE A 10 -4.40 2.70 1.78
CA ILE A 10 -4.29 2.53 0.32
C ILE A 10 -2.82 2.38 -0.10
N SER A 11 -1.95 3.29 0.34
CA SER A 11 -0.52 3.24 0.00
C SER A 11 0.16 1.95 0.49
N SER A 12 -0.20 1.48 1.68
CA SER A 12 0.28 0.20 2.21
C SER A 12 -0.21 -0.99 1.38
N ILE A 13 -1.47 -0.97 0.95
CA ILE A 13 -2.04 -2.00 0.08
C ILE A 13 -1.31 -2.03 -1.26
N VAL A 14 -1.09 -0.87 -1.88
CA VAL A 14 -0.41 -0.76 -3.19
C VAL A 14 1.05 -1.20 -3.09
N THR A 15 1.76 -0.77 -2.05
CA THR A 15 3.15 -1.20 -1.82
C THR A 15 3.23 -2.71 -1.65
N TYR A 16 2.34 -3.29 -0.82
CA TYR A 16 2.27 -4.74 -0.64
C TYR A 16 1.92 -5.47 -1.94
N LEU A 17 0.95 -4.95 -2.70
CA LEU A 17 0.57 -5.51 -4.00
C LEU A 17 1.77 -5.50 -4.96
N GLY A 18 2.47 -4.38 -5.12
CA GLY A 18 3.65 -4.28 -5.98
C GLY A 18 4.72 -5.30 -5.60
N VAL A 19 5.05 -5.40 -4.31
CA VAL A 19 6.03 -6.39 -3.80
C VAL A 19 5.56 -7.82 -4.03
N ARG A 20 4.25 -8.10 -3.98
CA ARG A 20 3.70 -9.42 -4.24
C ARG A 20 3.79 -9.75 -5.74
N LEU A 21 3.37 -8.83 -6.60
CA LEU A 21 3.38 -8.97 -8.06
C LEU A 21 4.79 -9.13 -8.64
N SER A 22 5.79 -8.47 -8.07
CA SER A 22 7.20 -8.59 -8.52
C SER A 22 7.84 -9.95 -8.22
N LYS A 23 7.23 -10.77 -7.35
CA LYS A 23 7.68 -12.13 -7.00
C LYS A 23 6.92 -13.21 -7.78
N ASP A 24 6.52 -12.92 -9.00
CA ASP A 24 5.74 -13.79 -9.91
C ASP A 24 4.29 -14.09 -9.50
N LYS A 25 3.76 -13.44 -8.46
CA LYS A 25 2.39 -13.71 -7.99
C LYS A 25 1.38 -12.95 -8.84
N SER A 26 0.29 -13.60 -9.21
CA SER A 26 -0.81 -12.98 -9.95
C SER A 26 -1.69 -12.10 -9.04
N VAL A 27 -2.43 -11.17 -9.63
CA VAL A 27 -3.50 -10.46 -8.92
C VAL A 27 -4.52 -11.44 -8.33
N ASP A 28 -4.84 -12.55 -8.99
CA ASP A 28 -5.82 -13.52 -8.51
C ASP A 28 -5.46 -14.12 -7.14
N GLU A 29 -4.18 -14.42 -6.90
CA GLU A 29 -3.76 -14.89 -5.58
C GLU A 29 -4.00 -13.82 -4.50
N PHE A 30 -3.70 -12.55 -4.81
CA PHE A 30 -3.98 -11.45 -3.90
C PHE A 30 -5.49 -11.34 -3.62
N LEU A 31 -6.33 -11.48 -4.65
CA LEU A 31 -7.79 -11.43 -4.52
C LEU A 31 -8.35 -12.62 -3.73
N SER A 32 -7.78 -13.82 -3.89
CA SER A 32 -8.22 -15.03 -3.20
C SER A 32 -8.12 -14.93 -1.68
N ASP A 33 -7.19 -14.09 -1.19
CA ASP A 33 -7.01 -13.85 0.24
C ASP A 33 -8.06 -12.90 0.82
N LEU A 34 -8.93 -12.28 0.01
CA LEU A 34 -9.87 -11.22 0.44
C LEU A 34 -11.30 -11.75 0.69
N THR A 35 -12.15 -10.92 1.32
CA THR A 35 -13.58 -11.24 1.48
C THR A 35 -14.30 -11.14 0.14
N LYS A 36 -15.38 -11.90 -0.08
CA LYS A 36 -16.14 -11.84 -1.36
C LYS A 36 -16.58 -10.41 -1.70
N ALA A 37 -17.00 -9.64 -0.70
CA ALA A 37 -17.40 -8.24 -0.88
C ALA A 37 -16.23 -7.36 -1.31
N ALA A 38 -15.07 -7.48 -0.65
CA ALA A 38 -13.86 -6.76 -1.04
C ALA A 38 -13.39 -7.15 -2.46
N VAL A 39 -13.42 -8.45 -2.80
CA VAL A 39 -13.12 -8.94 -4.16
C VAL A 39 -14.05 -8.32 -5.18
N SER A 40 -15.37 -8.31 -4.92
CA SER A 40 -16.35 -7.77 -5.86
C SER A 40 -16.12 -6.28 -6.17
N TRP A 41 -15.61 -5.52 -5.21
CA TRP A 41 -15.29 -4.11 -5.40
C TRP A 41 -13.93 -3.90 -6.07
N ILE A 42 -12.87 -4.58 -5.62
CA ILE A 42 -11.51 -4.33 -6.12
C ILE A 42 -11.21 -5.01 -7.46
N ARG A 43 -11.87 -6.13 -7.76
CA ARG A 43 -11.66 -6.88 -9.01
C ARG A 43 -11.87 -6.03 -10.26
N PRO A 44 -13.00 -5.31 -10.46
CA PRO A 44 -13.19 -4.46 -11.63
C PRO A 44 -12.22 -3.27 -11.69
N LEU A 45 -11.56 -2.92 -10.58
CA LEU A 45 -10.51 -1.90 -10.58
C LEU A 45 -9.18 -2.44 -11.11
N PHE A 46 -8.91 -3.74 -10.95
CA PHE A 46 -7.60 -4.35 -11.26
C PHE A 46 -7.61 -5.24 -12.49
N LEU A 47 -8.75 -5.83 -12.83
CA LEU A 47 -8.92 -6.73 -13.96
C LEU A 47 -9.94 -6.16 -14.96
N ASN A 48 -9.75 -6.50 -16.23
CA ASN A 48 -10.73 -6.32 -17.29
C ASN A 48 -11.83 -7.40 -17.20
N ASP A 49 -12.90 -7.24 -17.98
CA ASP A 49 -14.04 -8.19 -18.01
C ASP A 49 -13.63 -9.61 -18.46
N ASP A 50 -12.60 -9.71 -19.29
CA ASP A 50 -12.01 -10.99 -19.73
C ASP A 50 -11.09 -11.64 -18.68
N GLY A 51 -10.88 -10.97 -17.54
CA GLY A 51 -10.00 -11.42 -16.47
C GLY A 51 -8.54 -11.04 -16.64
N SER A 52 -8.15 -10.36 -17.72
CA SER A 52 -6.79 -9.86 -17.90
C SER A 52 -6.48 -8.70 -16.95
N GLU A 53 -5.21 -8.56 -16.54
CA GLU A 53 -4.75 -7.45 -15.69
C GLU A 53 -4.89 -6.11 -16.43
N LYS A 54 -5.44 -5.09 -15.76
CA LYS A 54 -5.46 -3.73 -16.31
C LYS A 54 -4.04 -3.19 -16.45
N GLU A 55 -3.85 -2.28 -17.41
CA GLU A 55 -2.53 -1.72 -17.72
C GLU A 55 -1.80 -1.16 -16.48
N VAL A 56 -2.52 -0.49 -15.59
CA VAL A 56 -1.94 0.08 -14.35
C VAL A 56 -1.35 -0.99 -13.42
N ILE A 57 -1.93 -2.19 -13.40
CA ILE A 57 -1.41 -3.34 -12.65
C ILE A 57 -0.23 -3.95 -13.37
N THR A 58 -0.31 -4.14 -14.69
CA THR A 58 0.80 -4.65 -15.50
C THR A 58 2.04 -3.77 -15.36
N GLN A 59 1.85 -2.45 -15.42
CA GLN A 59 2.91 -1.48 -15.17
C GLN A 59 3.44 -1.62 -13.74
N LEU A 60 2.58 -1.68 -12.71
CA LEU A 60 3.04 -1.85 -11.34
C LEU A 60 3.88 -3.13 -11.18
N LYS A 61 3.47 -4.24 -11.79
CA LYS A 61 4.19 -5.53 -11.75
C LYS A 61 5.59 -5.46 -12.35
N GLU A 62 5.73 -4.81 -13.50
CA GLU A 62 7.02 -4.60 -14.16
C GLU A 62 8.03 -3.80 -13.31
N LYS A 63 7.54 -2.84 -12.50
CA LYS A 63 8.41 -1.98 -11.67
C LYS A 63 7.71 -1.56 -10.39
N ALA A 64 7.62 -2.51 -9.45
CA ALA A 64 6.91 -2.39 -8.19
C ALA A 64 7.38 -1.23 -7.30
N ASP A 65 8.66 -0.88 -7.35
CA ASP A 65 9.25 0.18 -6.54
C ASP A 65 9.14 1.57 -7.20
N SER A 66 8.46 1.69 -8.36
CA SER A 66 8.28 2.97 -9.02
C SER A 66 7.22 3.83 -8.31
N PRO A 67 7.58 5.00 -7.76
CA PRO A 67 6.60 5.86 -7.08
C PRO A 67 5.47 6.30 -8.01
N ALA A 68 5.76 6.54 -9.29
CA ALA A 68 4.76 6.93 -10.27
C ALA A 68 3.74 5.81 -10.53
N ARG A 69 4.20 4.56 -10.62
CA ARG A 69 3.33 3.40 -10.89
C ARG A 69 2.51 3.03 -9.65
N GLN A 70 3.10 3.12 -8.46
CA GLN A 70 2.35 2.99 -7.21
C GLN A 70 1.26 4.07 -7.13
N LYS A 71 1.60 5.33 -7.35
CA LYS A 71 0.63 6.44 -7.34
C LYS A 71 -0.51 6.24 -8.33
N ALA A 72 -0.24 5.69 -9.51
CA ALA A 72 -1.29 5.39 -10.49
C ALA A 72 -2.32 4.38 -9.94
N VAL A 73 -1.87 3.31 -9.27
CA VAL A 73 -2.78 2.35 -8.62
C VAL A 73 -3.47 2.95 -7.39
N GLU A 74 -2.78 3.79 -6.61
CA GLU A 74 -3.38 4.53 -5.51
C GLU A 74 -4.55 5.39 -6.01
N SER A 75 -4.36 6.15 -7.09
CA SER A 75 -5.41 6.97 -7.70
C SER A 75 -6.60 6.13 -8.18
N VAL A 76 -6.38 4.93 -8.73
CA VAL A 76 -7.49 4.03 -9.10
C VAL A 76 -8.31 3.62 -7.88
N LEU A 77 -7.66 3.30 -6.76
CA LEU A 77 -8.35 2.95 -5.51
C LEU A 77 -9.05 4.15 -4.88
N GLU A 78 -8.45 5.34 -4.96
CA GLU A 78 -9.04 6.60 -4.48
C GLU A 78 -10.30 6.97 -5.28
N VAL A 79 -10.24 6.91 -6.61
CA VAL A 79 -11.41 7.14 -7.49
C VAL A 79 -12.49 6.09 -7.24
N GLY A 80 -12.12 4.82 -7.15
CA GLY A 80 -13.09 3.75 -6.84
C GLY A 80 -13.75 3.91 -5.46
N LEU A 81 -13.05 4.55 -4.50
CA LEU A 81 -13.60 4.89 -3.20
C LEU A 81 -14.48 6.15 -3.24
N GLU A 82 -14.14 7.14 -4.06
CA GLU A 82 -14.97 8.32 -4.29
C GLU A 82 -16.32 7.93 -4.89
N GLU A 83 -16.32 7.03 -5.87
CA GLU A 83 -17.53 6.49 -6.50
C GLU A 83 -18.31 5.55 -5.57
N THR A 84 -17.62 4.81 -4.70
CA THR A 84 -18.23 3.89 -3.74
C THR A 84 -17.71 4.12 -2.31
N PRO A 85 -18.22 5.14 -1.58
CA PRO A 85 -17.72 5.48 -0.25
C PRO A 85 -17.83 4.34 0.78
N ALA A 86 -18.82 3.45 0.61
CA ALA A 86 -19.00 2.26 1.45
C ALA A 86 -17.81 1.28 1.35
N ALA A 87 -17.03 1.34 0.28
CA ALA A 87 -15.84 0.51 0.10
C ALA A 87 -14.69 0.87 1.04
N LYS A 88 -14.80 1.95 1.83
CA LYS A 88 -13.84 2.27 2.90
C LYS A 88 -13.66 1.10 3.86
N GLN A 89 -14.73 0.36 4.13
CA GLN A 89 -14.68 -0.83 4.97
C GLN A 89 -13.86 -1.95 4.30
N HIS A 90 -13.95 -2.11 2.98
CA HIS A 90 -13.14 -3.07 2.23
C HIS A 90 -11.66 -2.70 2.26
N ILE A 91 -11.30 -1.43 2.08
CA ILE A 91 -9.91 -0.96 2.25
C ILE A 91 -9.37 -1.33 3.63
N LYS A 92 -10.16 -1.10 4.69
CA LYS A 92 -9.77 -1.46 6.06
C LYS A 92 -9.58 -2.96 6.22
N GLU A 93 -10.50 -3.79 5.70
CA GLU A 93 -10.40 -5.25 5.75
C GLU A 93 -9.17 -5.78 5.01
N ILE A 94 -8.90 -5.25 3.81
CA ILE A 94 -7.73 -5.62 3.01
C ILE A 94 -6.46 -5.25 3.79
N PHE A 95 -6.38 -4.04 4.33
CA PHE A 95 -5.25 -3.58 5.14
C PHE A 95 -5.03 -4.46 6.38
N GLU A 96 -6.10 -4.80 7.11
CA GLU A 96 -6.04 -5.68 8.28
C GLU A 96 -5.61 -7.11 7.94
N LYS A 97 -5.93 -7.61 6.74
CA LYS A 97 -5.44 -8.90 6.28
C LYS A 97 -3.96 -8.84 5.94
N ILE A 98 -3.53 -7.81 5.20
CA ILE A 98 -2.13 -7.60 4.83
C ILE A 98 -1.25 -7.45 6.08
N SER A 99 -1.73 -6.71 7.09
CA SER A 99 -0.98 -6.49 8.34
C SER A 99 -0.73 -7.74 9.17
N LYS A 100 -1.52 -8.81 8.96
CA LYS A 100 -1.32 -10.12 9.59
C LYS A 100 -0.27 -10.97 8.87
N THR A 101 0.14 -10.60 7.65
CA THR A 101 1.22 -11.27 6.93
C THR A 101 2.58 -10.73 7.37
N LYS A 102 3.63 -11.57 7.38
CA LYS A 102 4.99 -11.13 7.75
C LYS A 102 5.48 -9.98 6.86
N GLU A 103 5.20 -10.07 5.57
CA GLU A 103 5.62 -9.08 4.58
C GLU A 103 4.82 -7.77 4.70
N GLY A 104 3.50 -7.87 4.81
CA GLY A 104 2.64 -6.69 5.01
C GLY A 104 2.89 -5.98 6.32
N ALA A 105 3.12 -6.71 7.42
CA ALA A 105 3.49 -6.12 8.70
C ALA A 105 4.80 -5.30 8.62
N LYS A 106 5.79 -5.79 7.86
CA LYS A 106 7.05 -5.06 7.64
C LYS A 106 6.83 -3.78 6.84
N ILE A 107 6.03 -3.85 5.77
CA ILE A 107 5.70 -2.69 4.92
C ILE A 107 4.95 -1.64 5.74
N ILE A 108 3.92 -2.06 6.47
CA ILE A 108 3.12 -1.14 7.30
C ILE A 108 3.99 -0.49 8.35
N ASN A 109 4.82 -1.27 9.08
CA ASN A 109 5.75 -0.69 10.05
C ASN A 109 6.71 0.33 9.42
N ASN A 110 7.18 0.09 8.20
CA ASN A 110 8.02 1.07 7.50
C ASN A 110 7.24 2.34 7.17
N ILE A 111 6.02 2.23 6.65
CA ILE A 111 5.20 3.39 6.26
C ILE A 111 4.75 4.18 7.49
N THR A 112 4.27 3.50 8.54
CA THR A 112 3.73 4.16 9.74
C THR A 112 4.80 4.70 10.66
N ASN A 113 6.00 4.10 10.68
CA ASN A 113 7.12 4.57 11.50
C ASN A 113 8.17 5.36 10.70
N SER A 114 7.94 5.62 9.41
CA SER A 114 8.74 6.58 8.65
C SER A 114 8.49 7.98 9.20
N LYS A 115 9.18 8.31 10.29
CA LYS A 115 9.38 9.71 10.69
C LYS A 115 10.14 10.38 9.54
N ASN A 116 9.70 11.56 9.14
CA ASN A 116 10.38 12.38 8.15
C ASN A 116 11.81 12.67 8.64
N VAL A 117 12.80 11.90 8.17
CA VAL A 117 14.19 12.06 8.60
C VAL A 117 14.75 13.29 7.88
N ASN A 118 14.90 14.39 8.61
CA ASN A 118 15.56 15.56 8.08
C ASN A 118 17.06 15.23 7.89
N THR A 119 17.51 15.11 6.63
CA THR A 119 18.92 14.84 6.28
C THR A 119 19.77 16.12 6.17
N GLY A 120 19.31 17.24 6.77
CA GLY A 120 20.09 18.47 6.84
C GLY A 120 21.40 18.28 7.60
N ASN A 121 22.43 19.03 7.19
CA ASN A 121 23.72 19.02 7.88
C ASN A 121 23.53 19.58 9.31
N VAL A 122 23.91 18.80 10.31
CA VAL A 122 23.82 19.18 11.72
C VAL A 122 25.21 19.47 12.25
N ASN A 123 25.46 20.75 12.57
CA ASN A 123 26.70 21.16 13.21
C ASN A 123 26.45 21.31 14.72
N THR A 124 26.98 20.38 15.52
CA THR A 124 26.73 20.36 16.97
C THR A 124 27.70 21.23 17.78
N GLY A 125 28.63 21.94 17.13
CA GLY A 125 29.52 22.89 17.80
C GLY A 125 30.34 22.30 18.97
N GLY A 126 30.51 20.97 19.01
CA GLY A 126 31.20 20.26 20.09
C GLY A 126 30.30 19.55 21.12
N GLY A 127 28.97 19.55 20.94
CA GLY A 127 28.02 18.84 21.80
C GLY A 127 27.64 17.43 21.31
N ASN A 128 27.11 16.61 22.24
CA ASN A 128 26.57 15.29 21.93
C ASN A 128 25.25 15.42 21.14
N PHE A 129 25.24 14.88 19.93
CA PHE A 129 24.04 14.74 19.09
C PHE A 129 23.37 13.39 19.37
N ARG A 130 22.07 13.40 19.70
CA ARG A 130 21.28 12.18 19.82
C ARG A 130 20.04 12.31 18.93
N LEU A 131 19.96 11.47 17.89
CA LEU A 131 18.79 11.35 17.03
C LEU A 131 18.18 9.97 17.22
N GLY A 132 16.97 9.90 17.78
CA GLY A 132 16.29 8.64 18.11
C GLY A 132 15.52 8.74 19.42
N ASP A 133 14.62 7.78 19.66
CA ASP A 133 13.96 7.60 20.96
C ASP A 133 14.93 6.92 21.93
N ASN A 134 15.14 7.52 23.11
CA ASN A 134 15.81 6.86 24.24
C ASN A 134 14.83 5.87 24.87
N LYS A 135 14.93 4.59 24.53
CA LYS A 135 14.31 3.50 25.31
C LYS A 135 15.37 2.54 25.79
#